data_AF-A0A1J5FLZ3-F1
#
_entry.id   AF-A0A1J5FLZ3-F1
#
_cell.length_a   1.000
_cell.length_b   1.000
_cell.length_c   1.000
_cell.angle_alpha   90.00
_cell.angle_beta   90.00
_cell.angle_gamma   90.00
#
_symmetry.space_group_name_H-M   'P 1'
#
loop_
_entity.id
_entity.type
_entity.pdbx_description
1 polymer ?
#
loop_
_entity_poly.entity_id
_entity_poly.type
_entity_poly.pdbx_seq_one_letter_code
_entity_poly.pdbx_strand_id
1 'polypeptide(L)'
;MVEKSLSFSRLFKRYRLRSGFATLSEFGNTLADEGLIFENSLFSHWQNGTRVPKDRNTILTLIKLLIKNGGINKLNEANNFLESAGQGYLTNNETQLLTPYIKIKDSENEISLETLADSTDKLWNLENQINKSYTMIYEGKPSEAYSKLDSIIKLIQRLNLDNSKESNRLLGLALWVKIRCLTDISTPKTFYTALLRAKKYLSFSLEKDTSEIGPSYWTESAILRLHLIIQNPNQITPQKTRLCLRLGELALAHTPKERITERIVEHIEIGKIALMLNDRSLFEIHFHSALLLIGELPKTMNYFATLVWDLKARADLRFDKDVDGAFESIQEAKLYSEKSLKAIYLYLGNTELQALRLSSDPAFLRRIEVLKKQLTSEVKKSNNPYQAIRFHQSEFTGL
;
A
#
# COMPACT_ATOMS: atom_id res chain seq x y z
N MET A 1 0.19 -16.86 30.49
CA MET A 1 -0.79 -17.03 29.40
C MET A 1 -0.19 -18.00 28.40
N VAL A 2 -0.74 -19.20 28.26
CA VAL A 2 -0.28 -20.18 27.27
C VAL A 2 -0.80 -19.71 25.91
N GLU A 3 0.11 -19.35 24.99
CA GLU A 3 -0.27 -19.04 23.61
C GLU A 3 -1.07 -20.21 23.05
N LYS A 4 -2.27 -19.92 22.55
CA LYS A 4 -3.15 -20.93 21.96
C LYS A 4 -2.45 -21.44 20.70
N SER A 5 -1.88 -22.66 20.76
CA SER A 5 -1.16 -23.27 19.64
C SER A 5 -2.05 -23.25 18.38
N LEU A 6 -1.48 -22.77 17.27
CA LEU A 6 -2.22 -22.70 16.00
C LEU A 6 -2.48 -24.13 15.51
N SER A 7 -3.74 -24.43 15.17
CA SER A 7 -4.12 -25.74 14.62
C SER A 7 -3.41 -26.04 13.29
N PHE A 8 -3.11 -27.31 13.02
CA PHE A 8 -2.48 -27.76 11.78
C PHE A 8 -3.14 -27.18 10.52
N SER A 9 -4.48 -27.22 10.48
CA SER A 9 -5.27 -26.69 9.36
C SER A 9 -5.00 -25.22 9.04
N ARG A 10 -4.82 -24.39 10.08
CA ARG A 10 -4.51 -22.97 9.93
C ARG A 10 -3.10 -22.76 9.41
N LEU A 11 -2.12 -23.50 9.94
CA LEU A 11 -0.74 -23.43 9.48
C LEU A 11 -0.58 -23.96 8.06
N PHE A 12 -1.23 -25.08 7.72
CA PHE A 12 -1.25 -25.63 6.38
C PHE A 12 -1.81 -24.63 5.37
N LYS A 13 -2.99 -24.06 5.65
CA LYS A 13 -3.59 -23.03 4.78
C LYS A 13 -2.67 -21.81 4.63
N ARG A 14 -2.12 -21.31 5.73
CA ARG A 14 -1.23 -20.14 5.75
C ARG A 14 0.02 -20.37 4.91
N TYR A 15 0.75 -21.45 5.16
CA TYR A 15 2.01 -21.70 4.48
C TYR A 15 1.81 -22.13 3.03
N ARG A 16 0.76 -22.89 2.70
CA ARG A 16 0.39 -23.21 1.31
C ARG A 16 0.16 -21.94 0.49
N LEU A 17 -0.63 -20.99 1.01
CA LEU A 17 -0.91 -19.72 0.31
C LEU A 17 0.33 -18.84 0.21
N ARG A 18 1.17 -18.78 1.26
CA ARG A 18 2.43 -18.04 1.24
C ARG A 18 3.43 -18.64 0.25
N SER A 19 3.38 -19.96 0.02
CA SER A 19 4.14 -20.65 -1.03
C SER A 19 3.63 -20.40 -2.45
N GLY A 20 2.60 -19.58 -2.64
CA GLY A 20 2.07 -19.23 -3.98
C GLY A 20 1.06 -20.22 -4.55
N PHE A 21 0.81 -21.34 -3.88
CA PHE A 21 -0.19 -22.32 -4.34
C PHE A 21 -1.60 -21.74 -4.16
N ALA A 22 -2.22 -21.32 -5.26
CA ALA A 22 -3.57 -20.77 -5.23
C ALA A 22 -4.59 -21.88 -4.94
N THR A 23 -4.39 -23.05 -5.55
CA THR A 23 -5.35 -24.18 -5.47
C THR A 23 -4.77 -25.40 -4.75
N LEU A 24 -5.65 -26.29 -4.28
CA LEU A 24 -5.23 -27.58 -3.69
C LEU A 24 -4.71 -28.56 -4.75
N SER A 25 -5.22 -28.47 -5.98
CA SER A 25 -4.73 -29.31 -7.09
C SER A 25 -3.30 -28.95 -7.49
N GLU A 26 -2.98 -27.67 -7.52
CA GLU A 26 -1.62 -27.19 -7.79
C GLU A 26 -0.64 -27.70 -6.73
N PHE A 27 -1.02 -27.56 -5.44
CA PHE A 27 -0.25 -28.12 -4.34
C PHE A 27 -0.06 -29.64 -4.46
N GLY A 28 -1.13 -30.36 -4.81
CA GLY A 28 -1.11 -31.81 -4.99
C GLY A 28 -0.18 -32.26 -6.11
N ASN A 29 -0.19 -31.56 -7.24
CA ASN A 29 0.69 -31.85 -8.37
C ASN A 29 2.17 -31.66 -7.98
N THR A 30 2.52 -30.56 -7.32
CA THR A 30 3.91 -30.32 -6.89
C THR A 30 4.36 -31.30 -5.79
N LEU A 31 3.43 -31.79 -4.97
CA LEU A 31 3.72 -32.82 -3.98
C LEU A 31 3.97 -34.20 -4.64
N ALA A 32 3.25 -34.49 -5.73
CA ALA A 32 3.48 -35.70 -6.53
C ALA A 32 4.88 -35.69 -7.17
N ASP A 33 5.39 -34.51 -7.58
CA ASP A 33 6.77 -34.36 -8.09
C ASP A 33 7.84 -34.68 -7.03
N GLU A 34 7.52 -34.54 -5.73
CA GLU A 34 8.37 -34.99 -4.61
C GLU A 34 8.15 -36.47 -4.23
N GLY A 35 7.39 -37.22 -5.04
CA GLY A 35 7.16 -38.65 -4.88
C GLY A 35 5.99 -39.04 -3.97
N LEU A 36 5.16 -38.08 -3.55
CA LEU A 36 3.99 -38.33 -2.70
C LEU A 36 2.68 -38.04 -3.44
N ILE A 37 1.97 -39.10 -3.83
CA ILE A 37 0.70 -39.00 -4.55
C ILE A 37 -0.45 -39.18 -3.56
N PHE A 38 -1.33 -38.19 -3.48
CA PHE A 38 -2.55 -38.24 -2.70
C PHE A 38 -3.75 -37.78 -3.52
N GLU A 39 -4.94 -38.25 -3.16
CA GLU A 39 -6.18 -37.70 -3.71
C GLU A 39 -6.41 -36.26 -3.24
N ASN A 40 -6.93 -35.41 -4.13
CA ASN A 40 -7.24 -34.00 -3.81
C ASN A 40 -8.21 -33.83 -2.62
N SER A 41 -9.05 -34.83 -2.37
CA SER A 41 -9.95 -34.91 -1.21
C SER A 41 -9.17 -34.82 0.12
N LEU A 42 -7.97 -35.41 0.18
CA LEU A 42 -7.14 -35.43 1.38
C LEU A 42 -6.66 -34.03 1.77
N PHE A 43 -6.23 -33.22 0.79
CA PHE A 43 -5.79 -31.84 1.06
C PHE A 43 -6.93 -30.96 1.57
N SER A 44 -8.15 -31.23 1.13
CA SER A 44 -9.34 -30.57 1.66
C SER A 44 -9.56 -30.94 3.13
N HIS A 45 -9.39 -32.21 3.48
CA HIS A 45 -9.48 -32.67 4.87
C HIS A 45 -8.41 -32.05 5.78
N TRP A 46 -7.17 -31.89 5.29
CA TRP A 46 -6.08 -31.19 5.98
C TRP A 46 -6.37 -29.70 6.17
N GLN A 47 -6.79 -29.00 5.11
CA GLN A 47 -7.12 -27.57 5.17
C GLN A 47 -8.29 -27.28 6.11
N ASN A 48 -9.26 -28.20 6.21
CA ASN A 48 -10.40 -28.08 7.10
C ASN A 48 -10.14 -28.63 8.51
N GLY A 49 -9.00 -29.28 8.74
CA GLY A 49 -8.62 -29.85 10.05
C GLY A 49 -9.38 -31.12 10.45
N THR A 50 -10.14 -31.70 9.53
CA THR A 50 -10.86 -32.97 9.75
C THR A 50 -9.93 -34.19 9.75
N ARG A 51 -8.74 -34.07 9.14
CA ARG A 51 -7.66 -35.05 9.20
C ARG A 51 -6.33 -34.33 9.32
N VAL A 52 -5.36 -35.00 9.93
CA VAL A 52 -3.96 -34.54 10.05
C VAL A 52 -3.08 -35.70 9.58
N PRO A 53 -2.03 -35.46 8.78
CA PRO A 53 -1.08 -36.50 8.41
C PRO A 53 -0.43 -37.09 9.66
N LYS A 54 -0.38 -38.43 9.75
CA LYS A 54 0.22 -39.13 10.90
C LYS A 54 1.67 -39.55 10.67
N ASP A 55 2.02 -39.75 9.41
CA ASP A 55 3.36 -40.15 9.02
C ASP A 55 4.31 -38.95 9.07
N ARG A 56 5.41 -39.10 9.81
CA ARG A 56 6.40 -38.04 10.02
C ARG A 56 7.10 -37.67 8.72
N ASN A 57 7.41 -38.67 7.88
CA ASN A 57 8.07 -38.44 6.59
C ASN A 57 7.20 -37.59 5.66
N THR A 58 5.91 -37.87 5.62
CA THR A 58 4.93 -37.06 4.90
C THR A 58 5.00 -35.61 5.35
N ILE A 59 5.00 -35.33 6.66
CA ILE A 59 5.07 -33.96 7.18
C ILE A 59 6.39 -33.28 6.85
N LEU A 60 7.51 -34.00 6.94
CA LEU A 60 8.82 -33.47 6.56
C LEU A 60 8.88 -33.13 5.06
N THR A 61 8.29 -33.94 4.19
CA THR A 61 8.17 -33.64 2.76
C THR A 61 7.29 -32.41 2.51
N LEU A 62 6.17 -32.26 3.24
CA LEU A 62 5.36 -31.03 3.18
C LEU A 62 6.18 -29.80 3.59
N ILE A 63 6.94 -29.89 4.69
CA ILE A 63 7.81 -28.80 5.15
C ILE A 63 8.86 -28.45 4.09
N LYS A 64 9.54 -29.45 3.53
CA LYS A 64 10.53 -29.27 2.46
C LYS A 64 9.91 -28.56 1.24
N LEU A 65 8.74 -29.01 0.81
CA LEU A 65 8.00 -28.40 -0.30
C LEU A 65 7.63 -26.94 0.00
N LEU A 66 7.13 -26.66 1.20
CA LEU A 66 6.76 -25.31 1.64
C LEU A 66 7.98 -24.39 1.75
N ILE A 67 9.13 -24.90 2.22
CA ILE A 67 10.39 -24.14 2.26
C ILE A 67 10.87 -23.81 0.85
N LYS A 68 10.94 -24.80 -0.05
CA LYS A 68 11.33 -24.60 -1.46
C LYS A 68 10.53 -23.48 -2.14
N ASN A 69 9.25 -23.38 -1.80
CA ASN A 69 8.33 -22.39 -2.36
C ASN A 69 8.20 -21.10 -1.51
N GLY A 70 8.97 -20.93 -0.42
CA GLY A 70 9.00 -19.70 0.40
C GLY A 70 7.82 -19.51 1.38
N GLY A 71 7.09 -20.59 1.68
CA GLY A 71 6.02 -20.60 2.68
C GLY A 71 6.54 -20.67 4.11
N ILE A 72 7.61 -21.44 4.33
CA ILE A 72 8.31 -21.59 5.62
C ILE A 72 9.74 -21.09 5.43
N ASN A 73 10.13 -20.08 6.22
CA ASN A 73 11.43 -19.41 6.09
C ASN A 73 12.26 -19.50 7.37
N LYS A 74 11.76 -20.11 8.46
CA LYS A 74 12.48 -20.25 9.72
C LYS A 74 12.32 -21.67 10.28
N LEU A 75 13.34 -22.18 10.97
CA LEU A 75 13.26 -23.47 11.67
C LEU A 75 12.13 -23.50 12.71
N ASN A 76 11.88 -22.39 13.40
CA ASN A 76 10.75 -22.28 14.32
C ASN A 76 9.38 -22.44 13.64
N GLU A 77 9.22 -21.99 12.38
CA GLU A 77 7.98 -22.19 11.64
C GLU A 77 7.79 -23.68 11.28
N ALA A 78 8.87 -24.37 10.90
CA ALA A 78 8.85 -25.81 10.66
C ALA A 78 8.53 -26.62 11.93
N ASN A 79 9.11 -26.22 13.06
CA ASN A 79 8.83 -26.78 14.39
C ASN A 79 7.36 -26.61 14.79
N ASN A 80 6.81 -25.40 14.64
CA ASN A 80 5.39 -25.13 14.90
C ASN A 80 4.48 -25.97 13.99
N PHE A 81 4.90 -26.20 12.74
CA PHE A 81 4.15 -27.03 11.80
C PHE A 81 4.09 -28.50 12.24
N LEU A 82 5.23 -29.10 12.61
CA LEU A 82 5.31 -30.47 13.15
C LEU A 82 4.54 -30.62 14.46
N GLU A 83 4.71 -29.66 15.38
CA GLU A 83 4.05 -29.67 16.67
C GLU A 83 2.53 -29.61 16.52
N SER A 84 2.03 -28.75 15.60
CA SER A 84 0.60 -28.66 15.29
C SER A 84 0.00 -29.96 14.74
N ALA A 85 0.83 -30.83 14.16
CA ALA A 85 0.45 -32.15 13.69
C ALA A 85 0.61 -33.25 14.76
N GLY A 86 1.00 -32.89 15.99
CA GLY A 86 1.24 -33.83 17.08
C GLY A 86 2.54 -34.64 16.95
N GLN A 87 3.51 -34.16 16.17
CA GLN A 87 4.79 -34.85 15.91
C GLN A 87 5.97 -34.28 16.71
N GLY A 88 5.74 -33.33 17.63
CA GLY A 88 6.81 -32.66 18.38
C GLY A 88 7.68 -31.76 17.50
N TYR A 89 8.98 -31.69 17.79
CA TYR A 89 9.93 -30.82 17.12
C TYR A 89 10.85 -31.57 16.15
N LEU A 90 11.58 -30.83 15.32
CA LEU A 90 12.65 -31.36 14.49
C LEU A 90 13.77 -31.96 15.35
N THR A 91 14.28 -33.11 14.93
CA THR A 91 15.52 -33.67 15.46
C THR A 91 16.74 -32.94 14.89
N ASN A 92 17.92 -33.18 15.47
CA ASN A 92 19.17 -32.62 14.95
C ASN A 92 19.43 -33.03 13.49
N ASN A 93 19.17 -34.30 13.15
CA ASN A 93 19.35 -34.81 11.79
C ASN A 93 18.38 -34.13 10.82
N GLU A 94 17.11 -33.97 11.19
CA GLU A 94 16.12 -33.29 10.35
C GLU A 94 16.42 -31.80 10.19
N THR A 95 16.91 -31.16 11.25
CA THR A 95 17.36 -29.78 11.20
C THR A 95 18.51 -29.62 10.19
N GLN A 96 19.50 -30.52 10.22
CA GLN A 96 20.58 -30.53 9.24
C GLN A 96 20.08 -30.74 7.81
N LEU A 97 19.07 -31.60 7.60
CA LEU A 97 18.46 -31.84 6.29
C LEU A 97 17.69 -30.62 5.76
N LEU A 98 17.01 -29.87 6.62
CA LEU A 98 16.16 -28.73 6.21
C LEU A 98 16.93 -27.39 6.13
N THR A 99 18.01 -27.23 6.91
CA THR A 99 18.79 -25.98 6.99
C THR A 99 19.27 -25.45 5.62
N PRO A 100 19.75 -26.29 4.67
CA PRO A 100 20.17 -25.82 3.35
C PRO A 100 19.03 -25.12 2.59
N TYR A 101 17.80 -25.60 2.73
CA TYR A 101 16.65 -25.03 2.01
C TYR A 101 16.14 -23.73 2.65
N ILE A 102 16.28 -23.60 3.97
CA ILE A 102 15.85 -22.40 4.72
C ILE A 102 16.78 -21.21 4.43
N LYS A 103 18.04 -21.45 4.07
CA LYS A 103 19.03 -20.40 3.80
C LYS A 103 18.92 -19.75 2.42
N ILE A 104 18.09 -20.26 1.50
CA ILE A 104 18.17 -19.90 0.07
C ILE A 104 17.32 -18.67 -0.34
N LYS A 105 16.55 -18.03 0.55
CA LYS A 105 15.81 -16.78 0.17
C LYS A 105 16.19 -15.50 0.92
N ASP A 106 16.98 -15.58 1.98
CA ASP A 106 17.49 -14.38 2.67
C ASP A 106 18.91 -13.98 2.21
N SER A 107 19.62 -14.86 1.47
CA SER A 107 21.01 -14.62 1.06
C SER A 107 21.19 -13.97 -0.31
N GLU A 108 20.12 -13.59 -1.03
CA GLU A 108 20.24 -12.63 -2.13
C GLU A 108 20.29 -11.20 -1.55
N ASN A 109 21.50 -10.87 -1.07
CA ASN A 109 22.00 -9.54 -0.73
C ASN A 109 21.29 -8.80 0.42
N GLU A 110 21.37 -9.33 1.63
CA GLU A 110 21.54 -8.46 2.79
C GLU A 110 23.03 -8.19 2.98
N ILE A 111 23.59 -7.35 2.11
CA ILE A 111 24.94 -6.81 2.31
C ILE A 111 24.89 -6.09 3.67
N SER A 112 25.78 -6.47 4.59
CA SER A 112 25.83 -5.81 5.89
C SER A 112 26.06 -4.32 5.66
N LEU A 113 25.43 -3.45 6.46
CA LEU A 113 25.59 -2.00 6.33
C LEU A 113 27.06 -1.57 6.45
N GLU A 114 27.87 -2.37 7.12
CA GLU A 114 29.32 -2.22 7.21
C GLU A 114 30.03 -2.52 5.88
N THR A 115 29.67 -3.61 5.18
CA THR A 115 30.23 -3.92 3.84
C THR A 115 29.75 -2.96 2.75
N LEU A 116 28.57 -2.33 2.94
CA LEU A 116 28.07 -1.27 2.06
C LEU A 116 28.91 -0.01 2.11
N ALA A 117 29.46 0.32 3.29
CA ALA A 117 30.28 1.50 3.51
C ALA A 117 31.56 1.49 2.68
N ASP A 118 32.02 0.33 2.23
CA ASP A 118 33.29 0.15 1.51
C ASP A 118 33.12 -0.22 0.02
N SER A 119 31.89 -0.44 -0.45
CA SER A 119 31.64 -0.83 -1.85
C SER A 119 31.90 0.31 -2.86
N THR A 120 32.21 0.00 -4.12
CA THR A 120 32.30 1.01 -5.20
C THR A 120 30.92 1.56 -5.58
N ASP A 121 29.86 0.78 -5.40
CA ASP A 121 28.48 1.11 -5.79
C ASP A 121 27.58 1.44 -4.58
N LYS A 122 28.11 2.18 -3.59
CA LYS A 122 27.42 2.47 -2.31
C LYS A 122 26.01 3.02 -2.50
N LEU A 123 25.83 3.97 -3.43
CA LEU A 123 24.54 4.64 -3.69
C LEU A 123 23.49 3.67 -4.22
N TRP A 124 23.83 2.85 -5.23
CA TRP A 124 22.91 1.86 -5.80
C TRP A 124 22.51 0.82 -4.76
N ASN A 125 23.47 0.36 -3.95
CA ASN A 125 23.18 -0.60 -2.91
C ASN A 125 22.29 -0.02 -1.80
N LEU A 126 22.52 1.24 -1.39
CA LEU A 126 21.67 1.94 -0.42
C LEU A 126 20.24 2.07 -0.94
N GLU A 127 20.07 2.47 -2.21
CA GLU A 127 18.76 2.54 -2.86
C GLU A 127 18.04 1.19 -2.84
N ASN A 128 18.73 0.11 -3.19
CA ASN A 128 18.16 -1.24 -3.13
C ASN A 128 17.72 -1.62 -1.72
N GLN A 129 18.49 -1.28 -0.68
CA GLN A 129 18.10 -1.56 0.70
C GLN A 129 16.88 -0.74 1.14
N ILE A 130 16.75 0.50 0.66
CA ILE A 130 15.57 1.35 0.90
C ILE A 130 14.33 0.75 0.21
N ASN A 131 14.45 0.33 -1.06
CA ASN A 131 13.37 -0.31 -1.81
C ASN A 131 12.95 -1.67 -1.22
N LYS A 132 13.91 -2.46 -0.73
CA LYS A 132 13.61 -3.68 0.04
C LYS A 132 12.82 -3.34 1.30
N SER A 133 13.23 -2.31 2.05
CA SER A 133 12.51 -1.86 3.25
C SER A 133 11.09 -1.40 2.91
N TYR A 134 10.88 -0.76 1.76
CA TYR A 134 9.55 -0.41 1.27
C TYR A 134 8.70 -1.65 0.96
N THR A 135 9.27 -2.69 0.36
CA THR A 135 8.58 -3.96 0.09
C THR A 135 8.15 -4.65 1.38
N MET A 136 9.00 -4.61 2.43
CA MET A 136 8.68 -5.16 3.75
C MET A 136 7.44 -4.53 4.39
N ILE A 137 7.10 -3.27 4.06
CA ILE A 137 5.86 -2.63 4.49
C ILE A 137 4.65 -3.40 3.94
N TYR A 138 4.64 -3.70 2.63
CA TYR A 138 3.56 -4.44 1.97
C TYR A 138 3.49 -5.91 2.39
N GLU A 139 4.61 -6.48 2.84
CA GLU A 139 4.65 -7.80 3.46
C GLU A 139 4.10 -7.83 4.90
N GLY A 140 3.68 -6.67 5.44
CA GLY A 140 3.16 -6.55 6.81
C GLY A 140 4.24 -6.55 7.88
N LYS A 141 5.48 -6.17 7.54
CA LYS A 141 6.63 -6.06 8.47
C LYS A 141 7.13 -4.61 8.63
N PRO A 142 6.26 -3.61 8.84
CA PRO A 142 6.69 -2.22 8.80
C PRO A 142 7.62 -1.84 9.98
N SER A 143 7.54 -2.53 11.14
CA SER A 143 8.48 -2.32 12.26
C SER A 143 9.93 -2.71 11.93
N GLU A 144 10.10 -3.82 11.20
CA GLU A 144 11.42 -4.27 10.76
C GLU A 144 11.98 -3.30 9.71
N ALA A 145 11.15 -2.87 8.77
CA ALA A 145 11.51 -1.84 7.79
C ALA A 145 11.93 -0.52 8.46
N TYR A 146 11.18 -0.06 9.47
CA TYR A 146 11.51 1.15 10.22
C TYR A 146 12.89 1.08 10.88
N SER A 147 13.17 -0.01 11.59
CA SER A 147 14.47 -0.22 12.24
C SER A 147 15.62 -0.28 11.24
N LYS A 148 15.39 -0.91 10.07
CA LYS A 148 16.38 -1.02 9.00
C LYS A 148 16.69 0.35 8.38
N LEU A 149 15.66 1.16 8.12
CA LEU A 149 15.81 2.52 7.60
C LEU A 149 16.54 3.44 8.57
N ASP A 150 16.38 3.25 9.88
CA ASP A 150 17.15 3.98 10.89
C ASP A 150 18.66 3.78 10.73
N SER A 151 19.07 2.53 10.48
CA SER A 151 20.46 2.17 10.26
C SER A 151 20.99 2.69 8.91
N ILE A 152 20.15 2.68 7.86
CA ILE A 152 20.47 3.24 6.53
C ILE A 152 20.69 4.76 6.62
N ILE A 153 19.80 5.49 7.29
CA ILE A 153 19.90 6.96 7.45
C ILE A 153 21.18 7.32 8.19
N LYS A 154 21.47 6.64 9.32
CA LYS A 154 22.73 6.84 10.06
C LYS A 154 23.97 6.53 9.25
N LEU A 155 23.88 5.63 8.26
CA LEU A 155 24.97 5.31 7.37
C LEU A 155 25.16 6.40 6.31
N ILE A 156 24.08 6.87 5.67
CA ILE A 156 24.12 8.00 4.71
C ILE A 156 24.79 9.22 5.36
N GLN A 157 24.36 9.58 6.58
CA GLN A 157 24.92 10.69 7.35
C GLN A 157 26.40 10.47 7.70
N ARG A 158 26.78 9.26 8.16
CA ARG A 158 28.18 8.94 8.53
C ARG A 158 29.13 8.97 7.34
N LEU A 159 28.66 8.57 6.17
CA LEU A 159 29.45 8.63 4.93
C LEU A 159 29.61 10.07 4.42
N ASN A 160 29.05 11.07 5.13
CA ASN A 160 29.04 12.48 4.77
C ASN A 160 28.54 12.71 3.34
N LEU A 161 27.61 11.84 2.94
CA LEU A 161 27.06 11.82 1.60
C LEU A 161 26.13 13.02 1.38
N ASP A 162 25.58 13.60 2.45
CA ASP A 162 24.58 14.67 2.51
C ASP A 162 24.88 15.93 1.65
N ASN A 163 26.12 16.12 1.22
CA ASN A 163 26.49 17.22 0.32
C ASN A 163 26.31 16.92 -1.17
N SER A 164 25.96 15.67 -1.54
CA SER A 164 25.68 15.29 -2.93
C SER A 164 24.18 15.27 -3.21
N LYS A 165 23.78 15.74 -4.40
CA LYS A 165 22.39 15.71 -4.87
C LYS A 165 21.78 14.31 -4.78
N GLU A 166 22.58 13.29 -5.10
CA GLU A 166 22.14 11.90 -5.13
C GLU A 166 21.93 11.33 -3.72
N SER A 167 22.77 11.73 -2.79
CA SER A 167 22.66 11.36 -1.38
C SER A 167 21.45 12.00 -0.73
N ASN A 168 21.16 13.27 -1.04
CA ASN A 168 19.95 13.95 -0.58
C ASN A 168 18.69 13.29 -1.14
N ARG A 169 18.74 12.79 -2.39
CA ARG A 169 17.66 11.96 -2.95
C ARG A 169 17.47 10.67 -2.14
N LEU A 170 18.55 9.95 -1.82
CA LEU A 170 18.48 8.71 -1.04
C LEU A 170 18.04 8.93 0.40
N LEU A 171 18.52 9.99 1.06
CA LEU A 171 18.09 10.38 2.39
C LEU A 171 16.60 10.72 2.40
N GLY A 172 16.14 11.50 1.42
CA GLY A 172 14.73 11.81 1.22
C GLY A 172 13.89 10.54 0.99
N LEU A 173 14.36 9.61 0.16
CA LEU A 173 13.68 8.33 -0.07
C LEU A 173 13.64 7.47 1.21
N ALA A 174 14.74 7.35 1.93
CA ALA A 174 14.81 6.58 3.18
C ALA A 174 13.89 7.15 4.26
N LEU A 175 13.89 8.47 4.43
CA LEU A 175 12.98 9.18 5.33
C LEU A 175 11.54 8.97 4.92
N TRP A 176 11.21 9.09 3.63
CA TRP A 176 9.88 8.83 3.10
C TRP A 176 9.39 7.41 3.44
N VAL A 177 10.18 6.37 3.14
CA VAL A 177 9.81 4.98 3.45
C VAL A 177 9.66 4.79 4.98
N LYS A 178 10.51 5.44 5.78
CA LYS A 178 10.49 5.32 7.24
C LYS A 178 9.23 5.96 7.83
N ILE A 179 8.79 7.08 7.26
CA ILE A 179 7.53 7.73 7.64
C ILE A 179 6.34 6.84 7.25
N ARG A 180 6.35 6.21 6.05
CA ARG A 180 5.35 5.18 5.67
C ARG A 180 5.30 4.02 6.66
N CYS A 181 6.44 3.54 7.14
CA CYS A 181 6.46 2.50 8.18
C CYS A 181 5.70 2.95 9.43
N LEU A 182 5.84 4.20 9.87
CA LEU A 182 5.07 4.72 11.01
C LEU A 182 3.58 4.75 10.71
N THR A 183 3.16 5.06 9.48
CA THR A 183 1.74 5.04 9.11
C THR A 183 1.11 3.65 9.16
N ASP A 184 1.86 2.59 8.81
CA ASP A 184 1.36 1.22 8.81
C ASP A 184 1.58 0.48 10.14
N ILE A 185 2.71 0.69 10.84
CA ILE A 185 2.95 0.20 12.22
C ILE A 185 1.85 0.72 13.15
N SER A 186 1.43 1.95 12.91
CA SER A 186 0.65 2.70 13.90
C SER A 186 -0.74 3.07 13.46
N THR A 187 -1.29 2.46 12.39
CA THR A 187 -2.68 2.67 11.92
C THR A 187 -3.54 3.07 13.10
N PRO A 188 -3.80 4.39 13.28
CA PRO A 188 -4.30 4.86 14.55
C PRO A 188 -5.67 4.22 14.72
N LYS A 189 -5.82 3.38 15.75
CA LYS A 189 -7.10 2.71 16.01
C LYS A 189 -8.24 3.72 16.21
N THR A 190 -7.90 4.98 16.49
CA THR A 190 -8.84 6.08 16.65
C THR A 190 -8.34 7.39 16.03
N PHE A 191 -9.29 8.23 15.62
CA PHE A 191 -9.05 9.61 15.16
C PHE A 191 -8.28 10.47 16.17
N TYR A 192 -8.55 10.29 17.47
CA TYR A 192 -7.92 11.08 18.54
C TYR A 192 -6.41 10.81 18.65
N THR A 193 -6.01 9.55 18.53
CA THR A 193 -4.59 9.16 18.54
C THR A 193 -3.86 9.69 17.30
N ALA A 194 -4.51 9.70 16.13
CA ALA A 194 -3.99 10.34 14.93
C ALA A 194 -3.79 11.85 15.13
N LEU A 195 -4.76 12.52 15.76
CA LEU A 195 -4.75 13.96 16.01
C LEU A 195 -3.66 14.39 16.99
N LEU A 196 -3.48 13.67 18.10
CA LEU A 196 -2.41 13.98 19.07
C LEU A 196 -1.03 13.82 18.45
N ARG A 197 -0.84 12.77 17.65
CA ARG A 197 0.42 12.50 16.98
C ARG A 197 0.76 13.59 15.96
N ALA A 198 -0.23 13.96 15.16
CA ALA A 198 -0.15 15.09 14.25
C ALA A 198 0.20 16.42 14.95
N LYS A 199 -0.43 16.73 16.09
CA LYS A 199 -0.11 17.95 16.85
C LYS A 199 1.34 17.93 17.33
N LYS A 200 1.79 16.81 17.89
CA LYS A 200 3.18 16.63 18.35
C LYS A 200 4.19 16.80 17.20
N TYR A 201 3.83 16.28 16.04
CA TYR A 201 4.63 16.36 14.82
C TYR A 201 4.70 17.78 14.23
N LEU A 202 3.57 18.51 14.24
CA LEU A 202 3.51 19.93 13.90
C LEU A 202 4.35 20.77 14.86
N SER A 203 4.20 20.58 16.17
CA SER A 203 4.99 21.28 17.20
C SER A 203 6.49 21.04 17.02
N PHE A 204 6.90 19.78 16.81
CA PHE A 204 8.30 19.44 16.57
C PHE A 204 8.88 20.14 15.35
N SER A 205 8.13 20.20 14.24
CA SER A 205 8.63 20.87 13.04
C SER A 205 8.70 22.39 13.18
N LEU A 206 7.74 22.99 13.91
CA LEU A 206 7.78 24.43 14.23
C LEU A 206 8.97 24.76 15.14
N GLU A 207 9.32 23.86 16.06
CA GLU A 207 10.45 24.01 16.99
C GLU A 207 11.83 23.79 16.34
N LYS A 208 11.90 23.04 15.23
CA LYS A 208 13.17 22.59 14.64
C LYS A 208 13.52 23.22 13.30
N ASP A 209 12.67 24.10 12.77
CA ASP A 209 12.82 24.76 11.47
C ASP A 209 13.12 23.77 10.33
N THR A 210 12.48 22.60 10.38
CA THR A 210 12.77 21.44 9.53
C THR A 210 12.10 21.51 8.17
N SER A 211 12.28 22.62 7.46
CA SER A 211 11.86 22.78 6.06
C SER A 211 12.45 21.70 5.13
N GLU A 212 13.51 21.01 5.57
CA GLU A 212 14.23 19.97 4.83
C GLU A 212 13.70 18.53 5.02
N ILE A 213 12.86 18.23 6.03
CA ILE A 213 12.43 16.83 6.32
C ILE A 213 11.44 16.26 5.29
N GLY A 214 11.02 17.07 4.32
CA GLY A 214 10.31 16.60 3.15
C GLY A 214 8.79 16.37 3.37
N PRO A 215 7.96 16.80 2.41
CA PRO A 215 6.50 16.94 2.51
C PRO A 215 5.69 15.68 2.84
N SER A 216 6.26 14.48 2.74
CA SER A 216 5.59 13.22 3.11
C SER A 216 5.03 13.22 4.52
N TYR A 217 5.68 13.92 5.45
CA TYR A 217 5.23 14.04 6.83
C TYR A 217 3.94 14.88 6.99
N TRP A 218 3.76 15.90 6.15
CA TRP A 218 2.62 16.81 6.15
C TRP A 218 1.43 16.22 5.39
N THR A 219 1.71 15.70 4.20
CA THR A 219 0.73 15.07 3.31
C THR A 219 0.23 13.75 3.89
N GLU A 220 1.08 12.93 4.52
CA GLU A 220 0.60 11.72 5.21
C GLU A 220 -0.28 12.07 6.39
N SER A 221 -0.01 13.16 7.12
CA SER A 221 -0.90 13.54 8.21
C SER A 221 -2.30 13.91 7.69
N ALA A 222 -2.41 14.57 6.54
CA ALA A 222 -3.70 14.87 5.90
C ALA A 222 -4.35 13.62 5.27
N ILE A 223 -3.58 12.81 4.55
CA ILE A 223 -4.02 11.58 3.86
C ILE A 223 -4.42 10.49 4.87
N LEU A 224 -3.66 10.26 5.95
CA LEU A 224 -4.05 9.31 7.01
C LEU A 224 -5.36 9.74 7.67
N ARG A 225 -5.57 11.05 7.80
CA ARG A 225 -6.77 11.61 8.41
C ARG A 225 -7.99 11.49 7.50
N LEU A 226 -7.85 11.80 6.21
CA LEU A 226 -8.89 11.52 5.21
C LEU A 226 -9.17 10.02 5.11
N HIS A 227 -8.15 9.17 5.16
CA HIS A 227 -8.32 7.72 5.15
C HIS A 227 -9.09 7.21 6.38
N LEU A 228 -8.77 7.69 7.59
CA LEU A 228 -9.49 7.33 8.82
C LEU A 228 -10.91 7.89 8.88
N ILE A 229 -11.13 9.07 8.30
CA ILE A 229 -12.44 9.72 8.13
C ILE A 229 -13.30 8.92 7.14
N ILE A 230 -12.75 8.54 5.98
CA ILE A 230 -13.42 7.74 4.94
C ILE A 230 -13.74 6.32 5.44
N GLN A 231 -12.87 5.72 6.27
CA GLN A 231 -13.13 4.40 6.84
C GLN A 231 -14.24 4.38 7.90
N ASN A 232 -14.62 5.53 8.47
CA ASN A 232 -15.73 5.63 9.42
C ASN A 232 -16.62 6.85 9.12
N PRO A 233 -17.45 6.79 8.06
CA PRO A 233 -18.28 7.92 7.59
C PRO A 233 -19.17 8.50 8.69
N ASN A 234 -19.65 7.64 9.60
CA ASN A 234 -20.53 8.01 10.70
C ASN A 234 -19.84 8.87 11.78
N GLN A 235 -18.52 9.03 11.75
CA GLN A 235 -17.76 9.81 12.73
C GLN A 235 -17.30 11.18 12.21
N ILE A 236 -17.65 11.53 10.97
CA ILE A 236 -17.28 12.78 10.32
C ILE A 236 -18.23 13.88 10.81
N THR A 237 -17.71 14.79 11.63
CA THR A 237 -18.46 15.98 12.04
C THR A 237 -17.93 17.21 11.29
N PRO A 238 -18.76 18.22 11.03
CA PRO A 238 -18.31 19.47 10.39
C PRO A 238 -17.12 20.11 11.11
N GLN A 239 -17.05 20.00 12.44
CA GLN A 239 -15.92 20.50 13.24
C GLN A 239 -14.60 19.77 12.92
N LYS A 240 -14.64 18.44 12.81
CA LYS A 240 -13.44 17.65 12.44
C LYS A 240 -12.99 17.97 11.02
N THR A 241 -13.93 18.11 10.10
CA THR A 241 -13.63 18.46 8.70
C THR A 241 -13.02 19.85 8.59
N ARG A 242 -13.53 20.85 9.32
CA ARG A 242 -12.92 22.20 9.40
C ARG A 242 -11.52 22.19 10.04
N LEU A 243 -11.30 21.33 11.04
CA LEU A 243 -9.96 21.16 11.61
C LEU A 243 -8.98 20.56 10.59
N CYS A 244 -9.42 19.57 9.80
CA CYS A 244 -8.64 19.03 8.70
C CYS A 244 -8.29 20.10 7.66
N LEU A 245 -9.27 20.94 7.29
CA LEU A 245 -9.05 22.06 6.38
C LEU A 245 -7.94 22.98 6.89
N ARG A 246 -8.06 23.49 8.13
CA ARG A 246 -7.08 24.41 8.72
C ARG A 246 -5.67 23.83 8.74
N LEU A 247 -5.55 22.51 8.92
CA LEU A 247 -4.25 21.84 8.91
C LEU A 247 -3.69 21.63 7.51
N GLY A 248 -4.54 21.38 6.52
CA GLY A 248 -4.13 21.36 5.12
C GLY A 248 -3.63 22.73 4.67
N GLU A 249 -4.35 23.80 5.01
CA GLU A 249 -3.93 25.19 4.73
C GLU A 249 -2.60 25.53 5.40
N LEU A 250 -2.40 25.12 6.66
CA LEU A 250 -1.15 25.33 7.37
C LEU A 250 0.02 24.56 6.74
N ALA A 251 -0.22 23.32 6.29
CA ALA A 251 0.79 22.54 5.56
C ALA A 251 1.18 23.26 4.26
N LEU A 252 0.20 23.65 3.44
CA LEU A 252 0.42 24.37 2.19
C LEU A 252 1.15 25.71 2.37
N ALA A 253 0.88 26.42 3.46
CA ALA A 253 1.55 27.68 3.81
C ALA A 253 3.03 27.48 4.17
N HIS A 254 3.40 26.31 4.66
CA HIS A 254 4.76 25.98 5.07
C HIS A 254 5.53 25.12 4.05
N THR A 255 4.86 24.60 3.02
CA THR A 255 5.51 23.88 1.93
C THR A 255 6.26 24.85 1.00
N PRO A 256 7.59 24.69 0.80
CA PRO A 256 8.39 25.57 -0.07
C PRO A 256 7.83 25.67 -1.49
N LYS A 257 7.98 26.84 -2.13
CA LYS A 257 7.38 27.10 -3.46
C LYS A 257 7.95 26.20 -4.55
N GLU A 258 9.20 25.80 -4.41
CA GLU A 258 9.95 24.97 -5.35
C GLU A 258 9.48 23.50 -5.33
N ARG A 259 8.69 23.12 -4.32
CA ARG A 259 8.12 21.77 -4.14
C ARG A 259 6.76 21.66 -4.85
N ILE A 260 6.78 21.87 -6.17
CA ILE A 260 5.58 22.02 -7.02
C ILE A 260 4.66 20.81 -6.89
N THR A 261 5.21 19.59 -7.00
CA THR A 261 4.46 18.34 -6.91
C THR A 261 3.69 18.22 -5.60
N GLU A 262 4.32 18.61 -4.50
CA GLU A 262 3.75 18.43 -3.18
C GLU A 262 2.69 19.48 -2.87
N ARG A 263 2.91 20.70 -3.33
CA ARG A 263 1.87 21.74 -3.32
C ARG A 263 0.64 21.32 -4.13
N ILE A 264 0.82 20.69 -5.29
CA ILE A 264 -0.31 20.13 -6.08
C ILE A 264 -1.11 19.12 -5.24
N VAL A 265 -0.41 18.17 -4.59
CA VAL A 265 -1.10 17.17 -3.75
C VAL A 265 -1.83 17.84 -2.60
N GLU A 266 -1.23 18.81 -1.92
CA GLU A 266 -1.87 19.56 -0.84
C GLU A 266 -3.12 20.30 -1.32
N HIS A 267 -3.07 20.98 -2.47
CA HIS A 267 -4.23 21.60 -3.08
C HIS A 267 -5.34 20.58 -3.42
N ILE A 268 -4.98 19.41 -3.95
CA ILE A 268 -5.93 18.32 -4.22
C ILE A 268 -6.61 17.85 -2.92
N GLU A 269 -5.84 17.62 -1.85
CA GLU A 269 -6.38 17.16 -0.57
C GLU A 269 -7.27 18.22 0.10
N ILE A 270 -6.88 19.50 0.06
CA ILE A 270 -7.72 20.59 0.55
C ILE A 270 -9.01 20.69 -0.29
N GLY A 271 -8.92 20.55 -1.62
CA GLY A 271 -10.10 20.50 -2.50
C GLY A 271 -11.05 19.37 -2.13
N LYS A 272 -10.55 18.16 -1.82
CA LYS A 272 -11.39 17.07 -1.32
C LYS A 272 -12.09 17.42 0.00
N ILE A 273 -11.40 18.08 0.92
CA ILE A 273 -12.00 18.53 2.19
C ILE A 273 -13.08 19.60 1.93
N ALA A 274 -12.84 20.54 1.00
CA ALA A 274 -13.82 21.54 0.59
C ALA A 274 -15.08 20.89 0.00
N LEU A 275 -14.93 19.86 -0.83
CA LEU A 275 -16.06 19.04 -1.31
C LEU A 275 -16.84 18.42 -0.15
N MET A 276 -16.15 17.86 0.84
CA MET A 276 -16.81 17.28 2.02
C MET A 276 -17.58 18.31 2.85
N LEU A 277 -17.10 19.56 2.89
CA LEU A 277 -17.76 20.68 3.56
C LEU A 277 -18.88 21.32 2.72
N ASN A 278 -19.04 20.90 1.46
CA ASN A 278 -19.89 21.56 0.48
C ASN A 278 -19.51 23.04 0.25
N ASP A 279 -18.21 23.36 0.29
CA ASP A 279 -17.68 24.71 0.09
C ASP A 279 -17.11 24.87 -1.33
N ARG A 280 -17.94 25.39 -2.24
CA ARG A 280 -17.59 25.54 -3.66
C ARG A 280 -16.47 26.57 -3.88
N SER A 281 -16.54 27.71 -3.21
CA SER A 281 -15.57 28.78 -3.42
C SER A 281 -14.16 28.32 -3.03
N LEU A 282 -14.05 27.65 -1.89
CA LEU A 282 -12.78 27.08 -1.44
C LEU A 282 -12.28 25.99 -2.39
N PHE A 283 -13.17 25.11 -2.85
CA PHE A 283 -12.83 24.08 -3.83
C PHE A 283 -12.19 24.68 -5.09
N GLU A 284 -12.84 25.68 -5.69
CA GLU A 284 -12.38 26.31 -6.94
C GLU A 284 -11.03 27.02 -6.76
N ILE A 285 -10.78 27.65 -5.61
CA ILE A 285 -9.48 28.27 -5.30
C ILE A 285 -8.37 27.21 -5.35
N HIS A 286 -8.55 26.08 -4.66
CA HIS A 286 -7.52 25.05 -4.60
C HIS A 286 -7.39 24.25 -5.90
N PHE A 287 -8.50 24.02 -6.61
CA PHE A 287 -8.49 23.43 -7.94
C PHE A 287 -7.69 24.28 -8.94
N HIS A 288 -8.00 25.57 -9.03
CA HIS A 288 -7.30 26.49 -9.94
C HIS A 288 -5.82 26.60 -9.61
N SER A 289 -5.48 26.69 -8.32
CA SER A 289 -4.09 26.71 -7.87
C SER A 289 -3.33 25.43 -8.25
N ALA A 290 -3.96 24.26 -8.13
CA ALA A 290 -3.36 22.99 -8.56
C ALA A 290 -3.12 22.96 -10.07
N LEU A 291 -4.08 23.44 -10.88
CA LEU A 291 -3.94 23.51 -12.33
C LEU A 291 -2.78 24.41 -12.78
N LEU A 292 -2.62 25.58 -12.14
CA LEU A 292 -1.49 26.47 -12.44
C LEU A 292 -0.16 25.77 -12.19
N LEU A 293 -0.02 25.09 -11.05
CA LEU A 293 1.20 24.35 -10.69
C LEU A 293 1.46 23.17 -11.62
N ILE A 294 0.42 22.50 -12.14
CA ILE A 294 0.59 21.43 -13.12
C ILE A 294 1.25 21.95 -14.41
N GLY A 295 0.96 23.19 -14.82
CA GLY A 295 1.61 23.83 -15.97
C GLY A 295 3.12 23.95 -15.82
N GLU A 296 3.64 23.90 -14.59
CA GLU A 296 5.08 23.96 -14.29
C GLU A 296 5.75 22.57 -14.23
N LEU A 297 4.97 21.48 -14.25
CA LEU A 297 5.50 20.12 -14.16
C LEU A 297 6.07 19.60 -15.49
N PRO A 298 7.08 18.72 -15.45
CA PRO A 298 7.50 17.96 -16.62
C PRO A 298 6.36 17.08 -17.16
N LYS A 299 6.33 16.86 -18.50
CA LYS A 299 5.32 16.02 -19.15
C LYS A 299 5.20 14.60 -18.57
N THR A 300 6.29 14.06 -18.03
CA THR A 300 6.30 12.73 -17.36
C THR A 300 5.46 12.68 -16.09
N MET A 301 5.02 13.84 -15.58
CA MET A 301 4.16 13.97 -14.40
C MET A 301 2.73 14.43 -14.75
N ASN A 302 2.33 14.34 -16.03
CA ASN A 302 1.00 14.71 -16.49
C ASN A 302 -0.14 13.95 -15.77
N TYR A 303 0.15 12.82 -15.13
CA TYR A 303 -0.85 12.09 -14.34
C TYR A 303 -1.46 12.91 -13.20
N PHE A 304 -0.77 13.96 -12.70
CA PHE A 304 -1.37 14.91 -11.76
C PHE A 304 -2.53 15.69 -12.37
N ALA A 305 -2.47 16.07 -13.65
CA ALA A 305 -3.60 16.67 -14.34
C ALA A 305 -4.80 15.71 -14.38
N THR A 306 -4.59 14.41 -14.63
CA THR A 306 -5.68 13.44 -14.58
C THR A 306 -6.35 13.41 -13.20
N LEU A 307 -5.58 13.48 -12.11
CA LEU A 307 -6.13 13.50 -10.75
C LEU A 307 -6.91 14.80 -10.45
N VAL A 308 -6.39 15.95 -10.89
CA VAL A 308 -7.02 17.26 -10.68
C VAL A 308 -8.33 17.37 -11.46
N TRP A 309 -8.35 16.94 -12.72
CA TRP A 309 -9.56 16.94 -13.54
C TRP A 309 -10.58 15.88 -13.11
N ASP A 310 -10.16 14.70 -12.64
CA ASP A 310 -11.08 13.74 -12.00
C ASP A 310 -11.74 14.34 -10.75
N LEU A 311 -10.98 15.09 -9.94
CA LEU A 311 -11.51 15.77 -8.78
C LEU A 311 -12.54 16.84 -9.15
N LYS A 312 -12.29 17.61 -10.23
CA LYS A 312 -13.25 18.59 -10.77
C LYS A 312 -14.53 17.95 -11.26
N ALA A 313 -14.43 16.84 -12.01
CA ALA A 313 -15.61 16.10 -12.45
C ALA A 313 -16.50 15.67 -11.26
N ARG A 314 -15.89 15.20 -10.16
CA ARG A 314 -16.63 14.87 -8.94
C ARG A 314 -17.26 16.09 -8.27
N ALA A 315 -16.62 17.26 -8.37
CA ALA A 315 -17.14 18.51 -7.87
C ALA A 315 -18.38 18.97 -8.64
N ASP A 316 -18.34 18.90 -9.96
CA ASP A 316 -19.45 19.29 -10.84
C ASP A 316 -20.69 18.41 -10.55
N LEU A 317 -20.49 17.10 -10.40
CA LEU A 317 -21.55 16.17 -9.99
C LEU A 317 -22.09 16.46 -8.58
N ARG A 318 -21.26 16.93 -7.65
CA ARG A 318 -21.63 17.10 -6.25
C ARG A 318 -22.31 18.43 -5.96
N PHE A 319 -21.75 19.54 -6.45
CA PHE A 319 -22.26 20.88 -6.16
C PHE A 319 -23.54 21.18 -6.95
N ASP A 320 -23.51 20.89 -8.25
CA ASP A 320 -24.56 21.33 -9.17
C ASP A 320 -25.37 20.19 -9.76
N LYS A 321 -24.93 18.94 -9.55
CA LYS A 321 -25.36 17.78 -10.35
C LYS A 321 -25.17 18.04 -11.85
N ASP A 322 -24.14 18.82 -12.18
CA ASP A 322 -23.79 19.19 -13.55
C ASP A 322 -23.09 18.00 -14.22
N VAL A 323 -23.90 17.21 -14.91
CA VAL A 323 -23.44 16.01 -15.60
C VAL A 323 -22.60 16.36 -16.82
N ASP A 324 -22.94 17.43 -17.53
CA ASP A 324 -22.24 17.85 -18.75
C ASP A 324 -20.86 18.39 -18.39
N GLY A 325 -20.78 19.28 -17.39
CA GLY A 325 -19.50 19.77 -16.86
C GLY A 325 -18.62 18.64 -16.32
N ALA A 326 -19.22 17.64 -15.66
CA ALA A 326 -18.49 16.45 -15.23
C ALA A 326 -17.92 15.65 -16.42
N PHE A 327 -18.66 15.50 -17.52
CA PHE A 327 -18.15 14.85 -18.72
C PHE A 327 -17.03 15.62 -19.38
N GLU A 328 -17.12 16.95 -19.47
CA GLU A 328 -16.04 17.80 -19.97
C GLU A 328 -14.77 17.60 -19.15
N SER A 329 -14.87 17.69 -17.82
CA SER A 329 -13.78 17.43 -16.89
C SER A 329 -13.19 16.01 -17.03
N ILE A 330 -14.01 14.98 -17.27
CA ILE A 330 -13.54 13.62 -17.54
C ILE A 330 -12.78 13.56 -18.88
N GLN A 331 -13.25 14.23 -19.93
CA GLN A 331 -12.52 14.25 -21.20
C GLN A 331 -11.16 14.93 -21.04
N GLU A 332 -11.09 16.04 -20.33
CA GLU A 332 -9.82 16.69 -19.98
C GLU A 332 -8.90 15.72 -19.23
N ALA A 333 -9.39 15.06 -18.17
CA ALA A 333 -8.61 14.07 -17.43
C ALA A 333 -8.04 12.95 -18.33
N LYS A 334 -8.81 12.51 -19.34
CA LYS A 334 -8.40 11.47 -20.30
C LYS A 334 -7.26 11.92 -21.20
N LEU A 335 -7.18 13.21 -21.57
CA LEU A 335 -6.08 13.75 -22.39
C LEU A 335 -4.72 13.60 -21.71
N TYR A 336 -4.70 13.67 -20.38
CA TYR A 336 -3.49 13.52 -19.57
C TYR A 336 -3.25 12.09 -19.06
N SER A 337 -4.22 11.18 -19.26
CA SER A 337 -4.15 9.83 -18.72
C SER A 337 -3.21 8.93 -19.52
N GLU A 338 -2.18 8.41 -18.86
CA GLU A 338 -1.36 7.35 -19.44
C GLU A 338 -2.00 5.98 -19.19
N LYS A 339 -2.18 5.18 -20.24
CA LYS A 339 -2.75 3.82 -20.14
C LYS A 339 -1.90 2.88 -19.26
N SER A 340 -0.62 3.19 -19.07
CA SER A 340 0.29 2.48 -18.16
C SER A 340 -0.14 2.62 -16.69
N LEU A 341 -0.80 3.71 -16.32
CA LEU A 341 -1.22 4.03 -14.95
C LEU A 341 -2.64 3.52 -14.67
N LYS A 342 -2.80 2.18 -14.74
CA LYS A 342 -4.09 1.48 -14.64
C LYS A 342 -4.97 1.94 -13.47
N ALA A 343 -4.40 2.21 -12.29
CA ALA A 343 -5.16 2.63 -11.12
C ALA A 343 -5.88 3.97 -11.35
N ILE A 344 -5.22 4.95 -11.97
CA ILE A 344 -5.81 6.26 -12.26
C ILE A 344 -6.94 6.11 -13.29
N TYR A 345 -6.74 5.26 -14.29
CA TYR A 345 -7.77 4.95 -15.27
C TYR A 345 -9.02 4.32 -14.65
N LEU A 346 -8.85 3.41 -13.68
CA LEU A 346 -9.98 2.81 -12.94
C LEU A 346 -10.75 3.86 -12.11
N TYR A 347 -10.05 4.80 -11.47
CA TYR A 347 -10.70 5.88 -10.72
C TYR A 347 -11.53 6.78 -11.63
N LEU A 348 -10.95 7.22 -12.75
CA LEU A 348 -11.64 8.06 -13.73
C LEU A 348 -12.86 7.33 -14.33
N GLY A 349 -12.73 6.03 -14.61
CA GLY A 349 -13.85 5.20 -15.06
C GLY A 349 -15.00 5.09 -14.04
N ASN A 350 -14.70 5.13 -12.74
CA ASN A 350 -15.73 5.17 -11.70
C ASN A 350 -16.47 6.51 -11.67
N THR A 351 -15.77 7.63 -11.83
CA THR A 351 -16.40 8.95 -11.94
C THR A 351 -17.27 9.05 -13.20
N GLU A 352 -16.79 8.53 -14.35
CA GLU A 352 -17.58 8.44 -15.58
C GLU A 352 -18.83 7.59 -15.39
N LEU A 353 -18.71 6.43 -14.72
CA LEU A 353 -19.86 5.58 -14.40
C LEU A 353 -20.90 6.32 -13.54
N GLN A 354 -20.46 7.18 -12.61
CA GLN A 354 -21.34 7.98 -11.77
C GLN A 354 -22.06 9.07 -12.56
N ALA A 355 -21.35 9.83 -13.40
CA ALA A 355 -21.94 10.82 -14.29
C ALA A 355 -23.01 10.18 -15.20
N LEU A 356 -22.69 9.02 -15.79
CA LEU A 356 -23.62 8.24 -16.62
C LEU A 356 -24.87 7.78 -15.87
N ARG A 357 -24.77 7.46 -14.57
CA ARG A 357 -25.94 7.08 -13.76
C ARG A 357 -26.86 8.26 -13.49
N LEU A 358 -26.31 9.47 -13.42
CA LEU A 358 -27.05 10.70 -13.15
C LEU A 358 -27.65 11.31 -14.43
N SER A 359 -27.10 11.00 -15.61
CA SER A 359 -27.49 11.65 -16.89
C SER A 359 -28.92 11.37 -17.37
N SER A 360 -29.65 10.43 -16.77
CA SER A 360 -31.04 10.03 -17.13
C SER A 360 -31.24 9.60 -18.60
N ASP A 361 -30.23 9.69 -19.47
CA ASP A 361 -30.35 9.40 -20.90
C ASP A 361 -30.16 7.89 -21.20
N PRO A 362 -31.14 7.23 -21.86
CA PRO A 362 -31.10 5.81 -22.18
C PRO A 362 -29.89 5.36 -23.02
N ALA A 363 -29.28 6.23 -23.83
CA ALA A 363 -28.07 5.92 -24.59
C ALA A 363 -26.88 5.64 -23.65
N PHE A 364 -26.84 6.32 -22.50
CA PHE A 364 -25.79 6.14 -21.50
C PHE A 364 -25.93 4.84 -20.71
N LEU A 365 -27.14 4.28 -20.55
CA LEU A 365 -27.34 2.97 -19.92
C LEU A 365 -26.60 1.84 -20.66
N ARG A 366 -26.52 1.91 -22.00
CA ARG A 366 -25.72 0.95 -22.79
C ARG A 366 -24.22 1.14 -22.55
N ARG A 367 -23.77 2.39 -22.43
CA ARG A 367 -22.37 2.75 -22.16
C ARG A 367 -21.92 2.32 -20.76
N ILE A 368 -22.81 2.39 -19.77
CA ILE A 368 -22.61 1.84 -18.41
C ILE A 368 -22.25 0.35 -18.46
N GLU A 369 -23.00 -0.45 -19.21
CA GLU A 369 -22.74 -1.90 -19.31
C GLU A 369 -21.41 -2.21 -20.01
N VAL A 370 -21.04 -1.43 -21.03
CA VAL A 370 -19.72 -1.54 -21.69
C VAL A 370 -18.59 -1.20 -20.72
N LEU A 371 -18.70 -0.07 -20.00
CA LEU A 371 -17.68 0.36 -19.04
C LEU A 371 -17.54 -0.62 -17.86
N LYS A 372 -18.65 -1.11 -17.31
CA LYS A 372 -18.63 -2.14 -16.25
C LYS A 372 -17.86 -3.38 -16.71
N LYS A 373 -18.11 -3.86 -17.92
CA LYS A 373 -17.41 -5.03 -18.49
C LYS A 373 -15.91 -4.75 -18.66
N GLN A 374 -15.55 -3.59 -19.18
CA GLN A 374 -14.15 -3.17 -19.32
C GLN A 374 -13.43 -3.11 -17.97
N LEU A 375 -13.99 -2.40 -16.97
CA LEU A 375 -13.44 -2.28 -15.63
C LEU A 375 -13.29 -3.66 -14.96
N THR A 376 -14.32 -4.51 -15.04
CA THR A 376 -14.28 -5.87 -14.50
C THR A 376 -13.20 -6.72 -15.16
N SER A 377 -13.02 -6.58 -16.48
CA SER A 377 -11.97 -7.31 -17.21
C SER A 377 -10.57 -6.86 -16.82
N GLU A 378 -10.36 -5.57 -16.60
CA GLU A 378 -9.05 -5.03 -16.23
C GLU A 378 -8.67 -5.41 -14.80
N VAL A 379 -9.63 -5.39 -13.87
CA VAL A 379 -9.42 -5.89 -12.50
C VAL A 379 -9.03 -7.37 -12.51
N LYS A 380 -9.70 -8.20 -13.32
CA LYS A 380 -9.35 -9.63 -13.45
C LYS A 380 -7.96 -9.88 -14.03
N LYS A 381 -7.49 -9.02 -14.95
CA LYS A 381 -6.14 -9.12 -15.53
C LYS A 381 -5.05 -8.64 -14.56
N SER A 382 -5.39 -7.80 -13.60
CA SER A 382 -4.45 -7.44 -12.55
C SER A 382 -4.33 -8.61 -11.57
N ASN A 383 -3.24 -9.38 -11.62
CA ASN A 383 -2.93 -10.43 -10.64
C ASN A 383 -2.69 -9.89 -9.22
N ASN A 384 -3.12 -8.66 -8.92
CA ASN A 384 -2.96 -8.00 -7.64
C ASN A 384 -4.32 -7.97 -6.91
N PRO A 385 -4.51 -8.78 -5.86
CA PRO A 385 -5.77 -8.82 -5.11
C PRO A 385 -6.13 -7.48 -4.45
N TYR A 386 -5.18 -6.54 -4.31
CA TYR A 386 -5.44 -5.19 -3.80
C TYR A 386 -5.99 -4.22 -4.86
N GLN A 387 -5.82 -4.47 -6.16
CA GLN A 387 -6.50 -3.68 -7.21
C GLN A 387 -8.00 -4.03 -7.32
N ALA A 388 -8.42 -5.16 -6.73
CA ALA A 388 -9.82 -5.51 -6.56
C ALA A 388 -10.50 -4.84 -5.35
N ILE A 389 -9.76 -4.14 -4.48
CA ILE A 389 -10.28 -3.64 -3.20
C ILE A 389 -10.97 -2.27 -3.39
N ARG A 390 -12.29 -2.32 -3.14
CA ARG A 390 -13.30 -1.24 -3.07
C ARG A 390 -13.86 -0.69 -4.39
N PHE A 391 -14.43 -1.59 -5.19
CA PHE A 391 -15.63 -1.27 -5.98
C PHE A 391 -16.91 -1.16 -5.11
N HIS A 392 -16.77 -0.93 -3.79
CA HIS A 392 -17.89 -0.99 -2.85
C HIS A 392 -18.76 0.26 -2.99
N GLN A 393 -20.02 0.00 -3.34
CA GLN A 393 -21.19 0.88 -3.33
C GLN A 393 -21.37 1.71 -2.04
N SER A 394 -20.63 1.46 -0.96
CA SER A 394 -20.85 2.05 0.35
C SER A 394 -20.25 3.45 0.55
N GLU A 395 -19.26 3.88 -0.23
CA GLU A 395 -18.59 5.18 0.02
C GLU A 395 -19.41 6.41 -0.41
N PHE A 396 -20.56 6.24 -1.09
CA PHE A 396 -21.40 7.35 -1.54
C PHE A 396 -22.92 7.12 -1.38
N THR A 397 -23.33 6.20 -0.50
CA THR A 397 -24.77 6.04 -0.14
C THR A 397 -25.31 7.19 0.71
N GLY A 398 -24.50 8.22 0.97
CA GLY A 398 -24.95 9.51 1.52
C GLY A 398 -25.20 10.57 0.44
N LEU A 399 -25.70 10.15 -0.73
CA LEU A 399 -26.29 11.03 -1.77
C LEU A 399 -27.81 10.94 -1.72
#